data_AF-A0AAD1Z9W1-F1
#
_entry.id   AF-A0AAD1Z9W1-F1
#
_cell.length_a   1.000
_cell.length_b   1.000
_cell.length_c   1.000
_cell.angle_alpha   90.00
_cell.angle_beta   90.00
_cell.angle_gamma   90.00
#
_symmetry.space_group_name_H-M   'P 1'
#
loop_
_entity.id
_entity.type
_entity.pdbx_description
1 polymer ?
#
loop_
_entity_poly.entity_id
_entity_poly.type
_entity_poly.pdbx_seq_one_letter_code
_entity_poly.pdbx_strand_id
1 'polypeptide(L)'
;MAGVGLLSTPYTVKEAGWASLAVPILFAFFCCYTALLMKHCFESKEGISAFPDMGEAAFGKYGHIFVSIILYSELYVSELPSLSRFSTLLGPICRHLSTCRGFQLDSTHLFGILTALIILPTVWLKDLRLISYLSVGGVIATVVLILCLLLIGTTEGIGFHPSGQVLNWSGIPFAIGIYGFCYSGHSVFPNIYHSMADKTKFIRALVVCFFLCVLIYGGAAIMGFLMFCRDTKSQITLNLPQHTVGSKIALWTTVVTPLTKYALLMNPLARSIEELQPARLSNIFWCFILLRTALVVSSLFDAFVIPFFGKPCNAGC
;
A
#
# COMPACT_ATOMS: atom_id res chain seq x y z
N MET A 1 1.12 5.71 -4.22
CA MET A 1 1.65 4.63 -5.07
C MET A 1 2.80 3.91 -4.39
N ALA A 2 4.06 4.39 -4.47
CA ALA A 2 5.22 3.75 -3.83
C ALA A 2 4.96 3.36 -2.37
N GLY A 3 4.97 2.06 -2.07
CA GLY A 3 4.56 1.52 -0.76
C GLY A 3 4.90 0.06 -0.59
N VAL A 4 4.08 -0.67 0.18
CA VAL A 4 4.51 -1.98 0.67
C VAL A 4 4.61 -3.05 -0.43
N GLY A 5 3.94 -2.85 -1.56
CA GLY A 5 4.15 -3.68 -2.75
C GLY A 5 5.62 -3.72 -3.22
N LEU A 6 6.41 -2.67 -2.92
CA LEU A 6 7.85 -2.62 -3.18
C LEU A 6 8.59 -3.85 -2.63
N LEU A 7 8.21 -4.33 -1.43
CA LEU A 7 8.87 -5.43 -0.75
C LEU A 7 8.73 -6.77 -1.48
N SER A 8 7.68 -6.91 -2.28
CA SER A 8 7.39 -8.14 -3.05
C SER A 8 7.82 -8.04 -4.51
N THR A 9 8.21 -6.86 -5.00
CA THR A 9 8.68 -6.69 -6.39
C THR A 9 9.90 -7.56 -6.76
N PRO A 10 10.87 -7.86 -5.87
CA PRO A 10 11.96 -8.79 -6.20
C PRO A 10 11.47 -10.23 -6.36
N TYR A 11 10.52 -10.63 -5.51
CA TYR A 11 9.89 -11.95 -5.59
C TYR A 11 9.07 -12.11 -6.87
N THR A 12 8.46 -11.03 -7.35
CA THR A 12 7.79 -11.01 -8.65
C THR A 12 8.74 -11.35 -9.79
N VAL A 13 9.96 -10.80 -9.80
CA VAL A 13 10.97 -11.12 -10.82
C VAL A 13 11.43 -12.58 -10.70
N LYS A 14 11.54 -13.12 -9.48
CA LYS A 14 11.82 -14.54 -9.27
C LYS A 14 10.76 -15.45 -9.91
N GLU A 15 9.48 -15.17 -9.69
CA GLU A 15 8.39 -16.02 -10.15
C GLU A 15 8.13 -15.88 -11.66
N ALA A 16 8.19 -14.67 -12.21
CA ALA A 16 7.81 -14.37 -13.60
C ALA A 16 9.01 -14.21 -14.56
N GLY A 17 10.22 -14.08 -14.02
CA GLY A 17 11.44 -13.79 -14.78
C GLY A 17 11.65 -12.31 -15.08
N TRP A 18 12.80 -11.99 -15.67
CA TRP A 18 13.22 -10.60 -15.97
C TRP A 18 12.24 -9.82 -16.86
N ALA A 19 11.54 -10.50 -17.77
CA ALA A 19 10.53 -9.90 -18.63
C ALA A 19 9.36 -9.28 -17.85
N SER A 20 9.15 -9.65 -16.58
CA SER A 20 8.13 -9.06 -15.72
C SER A 20 8.34 -7.56 -15.49
N LEU A 21 9.56 -7.04 -15.67
CA LEU A 21 9.87 -5.60 -15.56
C LEU A 21 9.20 -4.75 -16.65
N ALA A 22 8.72 -5.36 -17.74
CA ALA A 22 7.89 -4.66 -18.72
C ALA A 22 6.49 -4.34 -18.18
N VAL A 23 5.96 -5.16 -17.27
CA VAL A 23 4.62 -5.01 -16.68
C VAL A 23 4.43 -3.65 -15.97
N PRO A 24 5.29 -3.20 -15.04
CA PRO A 24 5.11 -1.89 -14.40
C PRO A 24 5.20 -0.71 -15.38
N ILE A 25 5.94 -0.85 -16.49
CA ILE A 25 6.01 0.17 -17.55
C ILE A 25 4.67 0.25 -18.29
N LEU A 26 4.10 -0.90 -18.65
CA LEU A 26 2.78 -0.98 -19.27
C LEU A 26 1.69 -0.41 -18.34
N PHE A 27 1.71 -0.79 -17.06
CA PHE A 27 0.80 -0.22 -16.07
C PHE A 27 0.96 1.29 -15.96
N ALA A 28 2.19 1.83 -15.92
CA ALA A 28 2.40 3.28 -15.89
C ALA A 28 1.75 3.99 -17.09
N PHE A 29 1.88 3.43 -18.29
CA PHE A 29 1.23 3.97 -19.49
C PHE A 29 -0.30 3.93 -19.39
N PHE A 30 -0.89 2.77 -19.07
CA PHE A 30 -2.33 2.61 -18.93
C PHE A 30 -2.90 3.51 -17.82
N CYS A 31 -2.25 3.54 -16.67
CA CYS A 31 -2.62 4.35 -15.53
C CYS A 31 -2.56 5.85 -15.82
N CYS A 32 -1.56 6.31 -16.58
CA CYS A 32 -1.47 7.69 -17.01
C CYS A 32 -2.59 8.05 -18.00
N TYR A 33 -2.88 7.14 -18.94
CA TYR A 33 -3.97 7.31 -19.90
C TYR A 33 -5.35 7.37 -19.21
N THR A 34 -5.63 6.44 -18.29
CA THR A 34 -6.90 6.44 -17.56
C THR A 34 -7.05 7.65 -16.65
N ALA A 35 -5.97 8.16 -16.06
CA ALA A 35 -6.01 9.39 -15.27
C ALA A 35 -6.21 10.65 -16.13
N LEU A 36 -5.69 10.65 -17.37
CA LEU A 36 -6.02 11.68 -18.36
C LEU A 36 -7.51 11.64 -18.70
N LEU A 37 -8.07 10.46 -18.96
CA LEU A 37 -9.49 10.30 -19.25
C LEU A 37 -10.37 10.76 -18.09
N MET A 38 -10.01 10.38 -16.86
CA MET A 38 -10.66 10.84 -15.63
C MET A 38 -10.70 12.37 -15.55
N LYS A 39 -9.57 13.04 -15.82
CA LYS A 39 -9.52 14.51 -15.86
C LYS A 39 -10.52 15.07 -16.88
N HIS A 40 -10.56 14.52 -18.09
CA HIS A 40 -11.51 14.98 -19.12
C HIS A 40 -12.96 14.80 -18.66
N CYS A 41 -13.30 13.72 -17.96
CA CYS A 41 -14.63 13.53 -17.39
C CYS A 41 -15.01 14.63 -16.40
N PHE A 42 -14.08 15.02 -15.51
CA PHE A 42 -14.31 16.11 -14.54
C PHE A 42 -14.44 17.49 -15.19
N GLU A 43 -13.81 17.72 -16.33
CA GLU A 43 -13.91 19.00 -17.06
C GLU A 43 -15.10 19.05 -18.03
N SER A 44 -15.69 17.91 -18.38
CA SER A 44 -16.77 17.82 -19.39
C SER A 44 -18.15 18.22 -18.86
N LYS A 45 -18.48 17.87 -17.60
CA LYS A 45 -19.82 18.11 -17.04
C LYS A 45 -19.74 18.54 -15.57
N GLU A 46 -20.50 19.57 -15.24
CA GLU A 46 -20.68 19.99 -13.84
C GLU A 46 -21.41 18.91 -13.04
N GLY A 47 -20.98 18.70 -11.80
CA GLY A 47 -21.53 17.68 -10.89
C GLY A 47 -20.82 16.34 -10.88
N ILE A 48 -19.80 16.13 -11.72
CA ILE A 48 -18.94 14.93 -11.66
C ILE A 48 -17.72 15.25 -10.80
N SER A 49 -17.67 14.71 -9.58
CA SER A 49 -16.59 14.98 -8.61
C SER A 49 -15.87 13.74 -8.12
N ALA A 50 -16.50 12.58 -8.23
CA ALA A 50 -15.98 11.29 -7.81
C ALA A 50 -16.19 10.19 -8.88
N PHE A 51 -15.56 9.03 -8.69
CA PHE A 51 -15.77 7.87 -9.58
C PHE A 51 -17.22 7.38 -9.64
N PRO A 52 -17.96 7.28 -8.52
CA PRO A 52 -19.38 6.93 -8.58
C PRO A 52 -20.19 7.86 -9.49
N ASP A 53 -19.92 9.17 -9.45
CA ASP A 53 -20.60 10.16 -10.31
C ASP A 53 -20.31 9.92 -11.80
N MET A 54 -19.08 9.51 -12.14
CA MET A 54 -18.73 9.12 -13.51
C MET A 54 -19.50 7.86 -13.94
N GLY A 55 -19.65 6.88 -13.03
CA GLY A 55 -20.48 5.70 -13.26
C GLY A 55 -21.96 6.07 -13.46
N GLU A 56 -22.46 7.03 -12.69
CA GLU A 56 -23.82 7.55 -12.83
C GLU A 56 -24.04 8.27 -14.16
N ALA A 57 -23.09 9.09 -14.57
CA ALA A 57 -23.18 9.82 -15.83
C ALA A 57 -23.21 8.88 -17.04
N ALA A 58 -22.54 7.72 -16.97
CA ALA A 58 -22.46 6.76 -18.07
C ALA A 58 -23.60 5.72 -18.08
N PHE A 59 -23.96 5.17 -16.91
CA PHE A 59 -24.89 4.03 -16.79
C PHE A 59 -26.07 4.30 -15.84
N GLY A 60 -26.27 5.55 -15.43
CA GLY A 60 -27.30 5.93 -14.47
C GLY A 60 -27.06 5.35 -13.08
N LYS A 61 -28.13 5.26 -12.29
CA LYS A 61 -28.08 4.82 -10.88
C LYS A 61 -27.38 3.47 -10.67
N TYR A 62 -27.53 2.53 -11.60
CA TYR A 62 -26.86 1.22 -11.50
C TYR A 62 -25.34 1.34 -11.64
N GLY A 63 -24.85 2.22 -12.52
CA GLY A 63 -23.43 2.54 -12.65
C GLY A 63 -22.86 3.15 -11.38
N HIS A 64 -23.59 4.09 -10.77
CA HIS A 64 -23.21 4.70 -9.50
C HIS A 64 -22.96 3.64 -8.42
N ILE A 65 -23.93 2.74 -8.23
CA ILE A 65 -23.87 1.69 -7.20
C ILE A 65 -22.71 0.73 -7.50
N PHE A 66 -22.58 0.28 -8.75
CA PHE A 66 -21.54 -0.67 -9.14
C PHE A 66 -20.14 -0.11 -8.91
N VAL A 67 -19.86 1.11 -9.37
CA VAL A 67 -18.56 1.76 -9.19
C VAL A 67 -18.27 2.03 -7.71
N SER A 68 -19.28 2.42 -6.93
CA SER A 68 -19.15 2.59 -5.48
C SER A 68 -18.72 1.31 -4.78
N ILE A 69 -19.37 0.18 -5.09
CA ILE A 69 -19.05 -1.12 -4.48
C ILE A 69 -17.59 -1.49 -4.77
N ILE A 70 -17.16 -1.38 -6.03
CA ILE A 70 -15.78 -1.70 -6.43
C ILE A 70 -14.80 -0.78 -5.71
N LEU A 71 -14.99 0.54 -5.78
CA LEU A 71 -14.10 1.52 -5.20
C LEU A 71 -13.95 1.35 -3.68
N TYR A 72 -15.06 1.18 -2.97
CA TYR A 72 -15.04 1.04 -1.52
C TYR A 72 -14.47 -0.30 -1.09
N SER A 73 -14.75 -1.38 -1.83
CA SER A 73 -14.12 -2.69 -1.58
C SER A 73 -12.60 -2.65 -1.83
N GLU A 74 -12.13 -1.97 -2.87
CA GLU A 74 -10.69 -1.81 -3.16
C GLU A 74 -9.99 -1.04 -2.05
N LEU A 75 -10.54 0.10 -1.64
CA LEU A 75 -9.99 0.92 -0.55
C LEU A 75 -9.95 0.14 0.77
N TYR A 76 -11.01 -0.60 1.10
CA TYR A 76 -11.09 -1.39 2.33
C TYR A 76 -10.09 -2.56 2.33
N VAL A 77 -10.04 -3.34 1.26
CA VAL A 77 -9.16 -4.51 1.16
C VAL A 77 -7.68 -4.12 1.12
N SER A 78 -7.36 -2.96 0.52
CA SER A 78 -5.98 -2.46 0.44
C SER A 78 -5.35 -2.18 1.83
N GLU A 79 -6.17 -1.94 2.85
CA GLU A 79 -5.71 -1.67 4.22
C GLU A 79 -5.40 -2.92 5.03
N LEU A 80 -6.04 -4.05 4.74
CA LEU A 80 -5.88 -5.29 5.51
C LEU A 80 -4.41 -5.78 5.55
N PRO A 81 -3.66 -5.76 4.42
CA PRO A 81 -2.21 -5.97 4.40
C PRO A 81 -1.39 -5.13 5.37
N SER A 82 -1.81 -3.88 5.63
CA SER A 82 -1.06 -2.93 6.46
C SER A 82 -1.10 -3.32 7.94
N LEU A 83 -2.26 -3.78 8.42
CA LEU A 83 -2.47 -4.21 9.81
C LEU A 83 -1.81 -5.57 10.10
N SER A 84 -1.93 -6.54 9.18
CA SER A 84 -1.33 -7.87 9.32
C SER A 84 0.21 -7.85 9.33
N ARG A 85 0.83 -6.89 8.64
CA ARG A 85 2.30 -6.81 8.57
C ARG A 85 2.94 -6.39 9.89
N PHE A 86 2.29 -5.52 10.65
CA PHE A 86 2.82 -5.05 11.92
C PHE A 86 2.87 -6.17 12.96
N SER A 87 1.83 -7.01 13.02
CA SER A 87 1.82 -8.19 13.92
C SER A 87 2.92 -9.20 13.56
N THR A 88 3.13 -9.45 12.26
CA THR A 88 4.14 -10.41 11.78
C THR A 88 5.57 -9.94 12.06
N LEU A 89 5.84 -8.63 12.00
CA LEU A 89 7.17 -8.07 12.19
C LEU A 89 7.62 -8.02 13.65
N LEU A 90 6.69 -7.78 14.57
CA LEU A 90 6.97 -7.69 16.02
C LEU A 90 6.88 -9.04 16.75
N GLY A 91 6.29 -10.07 16.13
CA GLY A 91 6.22 -11.43 16.68
C GLY A 91 7.57 -11.99 17.16
N PRO A 92 8.68 -11.84 16.39
CA PRO A 92 10.02 -12.28 16.83
C PRO A 92 10.57 -11.53 18.05
N ILE A 93 10.28 -10.23 18.20
CA ILE A 93 10.66 -9.42 19.37
C ILE A 93 9.96 -9.95 20.62
N CYS A 94 8.75 -10.47 20.47
CA CYS A 94 7.97 -11.01 21.58
C CYS A 94 8.43 -12.39 22.03
N ARG A 95 8.93 -13.28 21.16
CA ARG A 95 9.53 -14.56 21.62
C ARG A 95 10.65 -14.35 22.66
N HIS A 96 11.29 -13.18 22.65
CA HIS A 96 12.25 -12.78 23.67
C HIS A 96 11.61 -12.16 24.93
N LEU A 97 10.45 -11.49 24.83
CA LEU A 97 9.75 -10.86 25.96
C LEU A 97 8.71 -11.77 26.65
N SER A 98 8.13 -12.75 25.95
CA SER A 98 7.09 -13.65 26.45
C SER A 98 7.60 -14.63 27.51
N THR A 99 8.92 -14.73 27.69
CA THR A 99 9.54 -15.44 28.81
C THR A 99 9.37 -14.68 30.15
N CYS A 100 8.90 -13.44 30.15
CA CYS A 100 8.89 -12.58 31.35
C CYS A 100 7.53 -12.31 32.01
N ARG A 101 6.39 -12.81 31.54
CA ARG A 101 5.11 -12.62 32.26
C ARG A 101 4.03 -13.60 31.80
N GLY A 102 3.45 -14.34 32.73
CA GLY A 102 2.45 -15.41 32.53
C GLY A 102 1.07 -15.00 31.98
N PHE A 103 1.01 -14.03 31.08
CA PHE A 103 -0.18 -13.71 30.29
C PHE A 103 -0.08 -14.42 28.93
N GLN A 104 -0.84 -15.51 28.74
CA GLN A 104 -0.97 -16.19 27.44
C GLN A 104 -1.94 -15.46 26.50
N LEU A 105 -1.68 -14.18 26.22
CA LEU A 105 -2.28 -13.50 25.07
C LEU A 105 -1.41 -13.80 23.85
N ASP A 106 -1.99 -14.39 22.81
CA ASP A 106 -1.26 -14.64 21.56
C ASP A 106 -0.66 -13.33 21.04
N SER A 107 0.66 -13.31 20.89
CA SER A 107 1.43 -12.09 20.63
C SER A 107 0.93 -11.39 19.36
N THR A 108 0.46 -12.17 18.38
CA THR A 108 -0.09 -11.68 17.12
C THR A 108 -1.28 -10.74 17.30
N HIS A 109 -2.23 -11.10 18.18
CA HIS A 109 -3.43 -10.30 18.42
C HIS A 109 -3.13 -9.04 19.24
N LEU A 110 -2.26 -9.14 20.25
CA LEU A 110 -1.86 -7.99 21.07
C LEU A 110 -1.16 -6.91 20.24
N PHE A 111 -0.22 -7.31 19.38
CA PHE A 111 0.46 -6.36 18.49
C PHE A 111 -0.47 -5.81 17.41
N GLY A 112 -1.40 -6.61 16.87
CA GLY A 112 -2.42 -6.10 15.95
C GLY A 112 -3.28 -4.99 16.58
N ILE A 113 -3.73 -5.18 17.83
CA ILE A 113 -4.48 -4.16 18.57
C ILE A 113 -3.63 -2.90 18.84
N LEU A 114 -2.37 -3.08 19.26
CA LEU A 114 -1.45 -1.97 19.48
C LEU A 114 -1.21 -1.16 18.19
N THR A 115 -1.10 -1.85 17.05
CA THR A 115 -1.00 -1.23 15.73
C THR A 115 -2.20 -0.34 15.44
N ALA A 116 -3.39 -0.91 15.61
CA ALA A 116 -4.63 -0.21 15.34
C ALA A 116 -4.72 1.05 16.20
N LEU A 117 -4.30 0.99 17.46
CA LEU A 117 -4.28 2.14 18.38
C LEU A 117 -3.29 3.23 17.94
N ILE A 118 -2.12 2.85 17.42
CA ILE A 118 -1.13 3.80 16.87
C ILE A 118 -1.61 4.43 15.56
N ILE A 119 -2.28 3.66 14.70
CA ILE A 119 -2.83 4.14 13.42
C ILE A 119 -4.04 5.04 13.63
N LEU A 120 -4.90 4.73 14.60
CA LEU A 120 -6.16 5.42 14.85
C LEU A 120 -6.08 6.97 14.85
N PRO A 121 -5.13 7.62 15.55
CA PRO A 121 -5.02 9.09 15.52
C PRO A 121 -4.71 9.66 14.13
N THR A 122 -4.04 8.90 13.26
CA THR A 122 -3.77 9.33 11.88
C THR A 122 -5.04 9.36 11.03
N VAL A 123 -6.00 8.48 11.32
CA VAL A 123 -7.29 8.39 10.59
C VAL A 123 -8.23 9.51 11.01
N TRP A 124 -8.11 10.05 12.21
CA TRP A 124 -8.91 11.19 12.66
C TRP A 124 -8.53 12.52 12.00
N LEU A 125 -7.44 12.56 11.24
CA LEU A 125 -7.04 13.74 10.48
C LEU A 125 -8.07 14.04 9.37
N LYS A 126 -8.73 15.19 9.46
CA LYS A 126 -9.67 15.70 8.42
C LYS A 126 -8.97 16.47 7.30
N ASP A 127 -7.88 17.14 7.64
CA ASP A 127 -7.20 18.07 6.74
C ASP A 127 -6.24 17.33 5.81
N LEU A 128 -6.49 17.45 4.50
CA LEU A 128 -5.63 16.89 3.46
C LEU A 128 -4.21 17.47 3.50
N ARG A 129 -3.98 18.66 4.07
CA ARG A 129 -2.62 19.19 4.29
C ARG A 129 -1.85 18.35 5.30
N LEU A 130 -2.45 18.03 6.44
CA LEU A 130 -1.81 17.19 7.47
C LEU A 130 -1.55 15.78 6.94
N ILE A 131 -2.50 15.22 6.20
CA ILE A 131 -2.35 13.93 5.53
C ILE A 131 -1.24 13.99 4.45
N SER A 132 -1.11 15.12 3.75
CA SER A 132 -0.02 15.33 2.78
C SER A 132 1.35 15.39 3.46
N TYR A 133 1.48 16.04 4.62
CA TYR A 133 2.74 16.03 5.39
C TYR A 133 3.09 14.61 5.86
N LEU A 134 2.09 13.85 6.31
CA LEU A 134 2.28 12.45 6.67
C LEU A 134 2.76 11.62 5.46
N SER A 135 2.24 11.90 4.26
CA SER A 135 2.66 11.28 3.00
C SER A 135 4.14 11.53 2.67
N VAL A 136 4.66 12.74 2.92
CA VAL A 136 6.08 13.06 2.74
C VAL A 136 6.96 12.14 3.59
N GLY A 137 6.54 11.86 4.83
CA GLY A 137 7.20 10.89 5.70
C GLY A 137 7.26 9.49 5.07
N GLY A 138 6.18 9.05 4.41
CA GLY A 138 6.14 7.77 3.69
C GLY A 138 7.07 7.73 2.47
N VAL A 139 7.24 8.85 1.76
CA VAL A 139 8.21 8.97 0.66
C VAL A 139 9.64 8.85 1.19
N ILE A 140 9.97 9.58 2.26
CA ILE A 140 11.28 9.52 2.92
C ILE A 140 11.57 8.09 3.39
N ALA A 141 10.59 7.43 4.02
CA ALA A 141 10.70 6.02 4.43
C ALA A 141 11.00 5.11 3.22
N THR A 142 10.34 5.32 2.09
CA THR A 142 10.60 4.53 0.88
C THR A 142 12.02 4.74 0.35
N VAL A 143 12.52 5.97 0.36
CA VAL A 143 13.90 6.31 -0.05
C VAL A 143 14.92 5.67 0.91
N VAL A 144 14.71 5.78 2.22
CA VAL A 144 15.58 5.16 3.23
C VAL A 144 15.63 3.65 3.05
N LEU A 145 14.49 3.01 2.81
CA LEU A 145 14.43 1.57 2.55
C LEU A 145 15.27 1.17 1.33
N ILE A 146 15.16 1.91 0.22
CA ILE A 146 15.97 1.66 -0.98
C ILE A 146 17.47 1.84 -0.70
N LEU A 147 17.85 2.90 0.02
CA LEU A 147 19.24 3.15 0.39
C LEU A 147 19.78 2.03 1.29
N CYS A 148 19.00 1.55 2.26
CA CYS A 148 19.38 0.42 3.09
C CYS A 148 19.60 -0.85 2.25
N LEU A 149 18.72 -1.14 1.28
CA LEU A 149 18.89 -2.29 0.38
C LEU A 149 20.18 -2.16 -0.45
N LEU A 150 20.47 -0.98 -0.98
CA LEU A 150 21.70 -0.69 -1.71
C LEU A 150 22.95 -0.90 -0.87
N LEU A 151 22.96 -0.40 0.37
CA LEU A 151 24.08 -0.57 1.29
C LEU A 151 24.29 -2.04 1.64
N ILE A 152 23.22 -2.74 2.02
CA ILE A 152 23.30 -4.17 2.37
C ILE A 152 23.79 -5.01 1.19
N GLY A 153 23.35 -4.72 -0.04
CA GLY A 153 23.80 -5.42 -1.23
C GLY A 153 25.27 -5.19 -1.60
N THR A 154 25.83 -4.03 -1.23
CA THR A 154 27.22 -3.64 -1.59
C THR A 154 28.25 -3.96 -0.50
N THR A 155 27.90 -3.82 0.79
CA THR A 155 28.89 -3.88 1.88
C THR A 155 28.94 -5.22 2.61
N GLU A 156 27.88 -6.03 2.57
CA GLU A 156 27.73 -7.23 3.42
C GLU A 156 28.05 -8.55 2.70
N GLY A 157 28.80 -8.49 1.60
CA GLY A 157 29.25 -9.69 0.88
C GLY A 157 28.15 -10.50 0.19
N ILE A 158 26.88 -10.04 0.22
CA ILE A 158 25.77 -10.65 -0.54
C ILE A 158 26.04 -10.57 -2.04
N GLY A 159 26.61 -9.45 -2.50
CA GLY A 159 26.95 -9.21 -3.89
C GLY A 159 25.72 -9.09 -4.80
N PHE A 160 25.94 -8.72 -6.05
CA PHE A 160 24.92 -8.72 -7.09
C PHE A 160 25.27 -9.80 -8.11
N HIS A 161 24.46 -10.84 -8.15
CA HIS A 161 24.70 -11.99 -9.01
C HIS A 161 23.67 -11.99 -10.15
N PRO A 162 24.09 -11.82 -11.42
CA PRO A 162 23.17 -11.92 -12.53
C PRO A 162 22.77 -13.39 -12.70
N SER A 163 21.56 -13.71 -12.22
CA SER A 163 20.93 -15.02 -12.37
C SER A 163 19.44 -14.85 -12.60
N GLY A 164 18.75 -15.93 -12.92
CA GLY A 164 17.30 -15.92 -13.12
C GLY A 164 16.85 -16.21 -14.55
N GLN A 165 15.62 -16.68 -14.66
CA GLN A 165 15.00 -17.00 -15.94
C GLN A 165 14.57 -15.71 -16.65
N VAL A 166 14.73 -15.67 -17.98
CA VAL A 166 14.31 -14.50 -18.78
C VAL A 166 12.80 -14.30 -18.70
N LEU A 167 12.03 -15.39 -18.81
CA LEU A 167 10.57 -15.36 -18.80
C LEU A 167 10.02 -16.69 -18.29
N ASN A 168 9.08 -16.61 -17.36
CA ASN A 168 8.26 -17.72 -16.92
C ASN A 168 6.77 -17.35 -17.05
N TRP A 169 6.08 -17.96 -18.02
CA TRP A 169 4.68 -17.66 -18.33
C TRP A 169 3.72 -17.93 -17.16
N SER A 170 3.99 -18.95 -16.33
CA SER A 170 3.12 -19.27 -15.19
C SER A 170 3.17 -18.21 -14.09
N GLY A 171 4.26 -17.45 -13.99
CA GLY A 171 4.43 -16.36 -13.01
C GLY A 171 3.88 -15.00 -13.48
N ILE A 172 3.59 -14.82 -14.76
CA ILE A 172 3.11 -13.54 -15.31
C ILE A 172 1.79 -13.07 -14.67
N PRO A 173 0.75 -13.92 -14.48
CA PRO A 173 -0.46 -13.50 -13.78
C PRO A 173 -0.19 -12.99 -12.36
N PHE A 174 0.74 -13.63 -11.64
CA PHE A 174 1.17 -13.19 -10.32
C PHE A 174 1.86 -11.81 -10.40
N ALA A 175 2.72 -11.60 -11.40
CA ALA A 175 3.37 -10.30 -11.62
C ALA A 175 2.37 -9.19 -11.92
N ILE A 176 1.37 -9.46 -12.76
CA ILE A 176 0.28 -8.52 -13.05
C ILE A 176 -0.47 -8.17 -11.76
N GLY A 177 -0.72 -9.13 -10.87
CA GLY A 177 -1.36 -8.88 -9.57
C GLY A 177 -0.53 -7.98 -8.65
N ILE A 178 0.76 -8.27 -8.47
CA ILE A 178 1.63 -7.47 -7.59
C ILE A 178 1.87 -6.07 -8.15
N TYR A 179 2.18 -5.95 -9.45
CA TYR A 179 2.36 -4.64 -10.06
C TYR A 179 1.03 -3.87 -10.15
N GLY A 180 -0.09 -4.53 -10.43
CA GLY A 180 -1.42 -3.91 -10.37
C GLY A 180 -1.71 -3.33 -9.00
N PHE A 181 -1.42 -4.07 -7.92
CA PHE A 181 -1.51 -3.57 -6.55
C PHE A 181 -0.59 -2.36 -6.30
N CYS A 182 0.65 -2.39 -6.79
CA CYS A 182 1.59 -1.26 -6.70
C CYS A 182 1.09 0.02 -7.39
N TYR A 183 0.24 -0.14 -8.42
CA TYR A 183 -0.37 0.94 -9.20
C TYR A 183 -1.82 1.27 -8.75
N SER A 184 -2.35 0.58 -7.75
CA SER A 184 -3.61 0.95 -7.09
C SER A 184 -3.42 2.29 -6.37
N GLY A 185 -4.25 3.26 -6.75
CA GLY A 185 -4.10 4.67 -6.37
C GLY A 185 -5.02 5.59 -7.15
N HIS A 186 -5.62 5.12 -8.24
CA HIS A 186 -6.62 5.88 -8.99
C HIS A 186 -7.76 6.36 -8.10
N SER A 187 -8.19 5.54 -7.15
CA SER A 187 -9.24 5.84 -6.16
C SER A 187 -9.04 7.16 -5.39
N VAL A 188 -7.79 7.61 -5.20
CA VAL A 188 -7.49 8.87 -4.50
C VAL A 188 -7.32 10.07 -5.44
N PHE A 189 -7.22 9.86 -6.75
CA PHE A 189 -6.98 10.92 -7.73
C PHE A 189 -8.06 12.00 -7.78
N PRO A 190 -9.37 11.72 -7.63
CA PRO A 190 -10.39 12.76 -7.59
C PRO A 190 -10.15 13.75 -6.44
N ASN A 191 -9.89 13.23 -5.24
CA ASN A 191 -9.59 14.04 -4.06
C ASN A 191 -8.33 14.90 -4.26
N ILE A 192 -7.30 14.35 -4.90
CA ILE A 192 -6.08 15.11 -5.24
C ILE A 192 -6.41 16.20 -6.26
N TYR A 193 -7.09 15.87 -7.35
CA TYR A 193 -7.45 16.81 -8.41
C TYR A 193 -8.24 18.01 -7.91
N HIS A 194 -9.27 17.77 -7.08
CA HIS A 194 -10.10 18.83 -6.51
C HIS A 194 -9.39 19.65 -5.43
N SER A 195 -8.38 19.07 -4.76
CA SER A 195 -7.55 19.76 -3.75
C SER A 195 -6.40 20.58 -4.35
N MET A 196 -6.03 20.35 -5.61
CA MET A 196 -4.95 21.10 -6.26
C MET A 196 -5.34 22.56 -6.49
N ALA A 197 -4.50 23.48 -5.98
CA ALA A 197 -4.64 24.91 -6.24
C ALA A 197 -4.57 25.26 -7.74
N ASP A 198 -3.76 24.51 -8.50
CA ASP A 198 -3.60 24.67 -9.94
C ASP A 198 -3.81 23.32 -10.65
N LYS A 199 -5.04 23.10 -11.14
CA LYS A 199 -5.48 21.87 -11.80
C LYS A 199 -4.80 21.63 -13.15
N THR A 200 -4.23 22.67 -13.78
CA THR A 200 -3.53 22.54 -15.07
C THR A 200 -2.27 21.67 -14.95
N LYS A 201 -1.68 21.62 -13.76
CA LYS A 201 -0.48 20.84 -13.45
C LYS A 201 -0.76 19.36 -13.14
N PHE A 202 -2.02 18.94 -13.03
CA PHE A 202 -2.38 17.59 -12.61
C PHE A 202 -1.72 16.50 -13.46
N ILE A 203 -1.83 16.59 -14.79
CA ILE A 203 -1.24 15.59 -15.70
C ILE A 203 0.29 15.59 -15.62
N ARG A 204 0.92 16.77 -15.51
CA ARG A 204 2.39 16.85 -15.34
C ARG A 204 2.82 16.16 -14.04
N ALA A 205 2.09 16.39 -12.95
CA ALA A 205 2.36 15.75 -11.66
C ALA A 205 2.20 14.23 -11.74
N LEU A 206 1.17 13.72 -12.44
CA LEU A 206 0.96 12.28 -12.62
C LEU A 206 2.05 11.63 -13.46
N VAL A 207 2.46 12.24 -14.57
CA VAL A 207 3.55 11.72 -15.42
C VAL A 207 4.84 11.58 -14.61
N VAL A 208 5.20 12.61 -13.83
CA VAL A 208 6.36 12.55 -12.94
C VAL A 208 6.19 11.46 -11.88
N CYS A 209 5.01 11.35 -11.27
CA CYS A 209 4.72 10.33 -10.26
C CYS A 209 4.86 8.90 -10.81
N PHE A 210 4.26 8.60 -11.96
CA PHE A 210 4.34 7.28 -12.58
C PHE A 210 5.76 6.94 -13.04
N PHE A 211 6.48 7.92 -13.61
CA PHE A 211 7.89 7.75 -13.96
C PHE A 211 8.74 7.38 -12.72
N LEU A 212 8.58 8.13 -11.62
CA LEU A 212 9.26 7.83 -10.37
C LEU A 212 8.85 6.46 -9.81
N CYS A 213 7.58 6.05 -9.93
CA CYS A 213 7.13 4.73 -9.52
C CYS A 213 7.80 3.61 -10.31
N VAL A 214 7.95 3.76 -11.63
CA VAL A 214 8.68 2.79 -12.47
C VAL A 214 10.13 2.66 -11.99
N LEU A 215 10.81 3.78 -11.74
CA LEU A 215 12.19 3.78 -11.26
C LEU A 215 12.34 3.12 -9.88
N ILE A 216 11.45 3.48 -8.94
CA ILE A 216 11.47 2.97 -7.56
C ILE A 216 11.16 1.47 -7.54
N TYR A 217 10.07 1.04 -8.19
CA TYR A 217 9.67 -0.36 -8.20
C TYR A 217 10.59 -1.22 -9.06
N GLY A 218 10.97 -0.75 -10.25
CA GLY A 218 11.89 -1.46 -11.14
C GLY A 218 13.28 -1.56 -10.52
N GLY A 219 13.80 -0.46 -9.96
CA GLY A 219 15.08 -0.44 -9.28
C GLY A 219 15.11 -1.41 -8.10
N ALA A 220 14.12 -1.35 -7.20
CA ALA A 220 14.05 -2.27 -6.06
C ALA A 220 13.88 -3.73 -6.49
N ALA A 221 13.11 -4.01 -7.54
CA ALA A 221 12.96 -5.35 -8.10
C ALA A 221 14.29 -5.91 -8.61
N ILE A 222 15.01 -5.12 -9.42
CA ILE A 222 16.32 -5.49 -9.98
C ILE A 222 17.32 -5.72 -8.85
N MET A 223 17.50 -4.74 -7.95
CA MET A 223 18.48 -4.85 -6.86
C MET A 223 18.17 -6.00 -5.92
N GLY A 224 16.91 -6.11 -5.48
CA GLY A 224 16.50 -7.14 -4.55
C GLY A 224 16.61 -8.56 -5.12
N PHE A 225 16.35 -8.71 -6.43
CA PHE A 225 16.49 -10.01 -7.09
C PHE A 225 17.95 -10.36 -7.35
N LEU A 226 18.80 -9.40 -7.72
CA LEU A 226 20.24 -9.64 -7.88
C LEU A 226 20.94 -10.01 -6.57
N MET A 227 20.43 -9.53 -5.42
CA MET A 227 20.97 -9.86 -4.10
C MET A 227 20.70 -11.31 -3.69
N PHE A 228 19.47 -11.82 -3.93
CA PHE A 228 19.04 -13.12 -3.38
C PHE A 228 18.71 -14.19 -4.45
N CYS A 229 18.57 -13.80 -5.71
CA CYS A 229 18.30 -14.67 -6.86
C CYS A 229 17.16 -15.68 -6.59
N ARG A 230 17.48 -16.98 -6.57
CA ARG A 230 16.48 -18.05 -6.36
C ARG A 230 16.01 -18.13 -4.90
N ASP A 231 16.76 -17.59 -3.96
CA ASP A 231 16.44 -17.65 -2.53
C ASP A 231 15.50 -16.52 -2.09
N THR A 232 15.18 -15.57 -2.98
CA THR A 232 14.22 -14.49 -2.69
C THR A 232 12.90 -15.04 -2.15
N LYS A 233 12.60 -14.71 -0.89
CA LYS A 233 11.29 -14.93 -0.23
C LYS A 233 10.23 -13.91 -0.70
N SER A 234 8.96 -14.17 -0.36
CA SER A 234 7.79 -13.36 -0.72
C SER A 234 7.89 -11.87 -0.36
N GLN A 235 8.71 -11.53 0.64
CA GLN A 235 9.08 -10.17 0.99
C GLN A 235 10.58 -10.08 1.18
N ILE A 236 11.20 -9.02 0.64
CA ILE A 236 12.65 -8.83 0.73
C ILE A 236 13.13 -8.69 2.18
N THR A 237 12.33 -8.13 3.08
CA THR A 237 12.62 -8.01 4.52
C THR A 237 12.91 -9.34 5.19
N LEU A 238 12.31 -10.44 4.71
CA LEU A 238 12.53 -11.79 5.24
C LEU A 238 13.89 -12.38 4.81
N ASN A 239 14.52 -11.82 3.79
CA ASN A 239 15.84 -12.23 3.32
C ASN A 239 16.97 -11.42 3.97
N LEU A 240 16.65 -10.30 4.65
CA LEU A 240 17.68 -9.41 5.19
C LEU A 240 18.36 -10.02 6.42
N PRO A 241 19.70 -9.91 6.54
CA PRO A 241 20.44 -10.40 7.70
C PRO A 241 20.06 -9.61 8.95
N GLN A 242 19.63 -10.27 10.04
CA GLN A 242 19.08 -9.56 11.22
C GLN A 242 20.12 -8.85 12.09
N HIS A 243 21.41 -9.15 11.92
CA HIS A 243 22.48 -8.61 12.75
C HIS A 243 22.96 -7.22 12.31
N THR A 244 22.67 -6.80 11.08
CA THR A 244 23.19 -5.53 10.52
C THR A 244 22.32 -4.33 10.89
N VAL A 245 22.96 -3.18 11.06
CA VAL A 245 22.26 -1.91 11.35
C VAL A 245 21.35 -1.51 10.20
N GLY A 246 21.80 -1.68 8.95
CA GLY A 246 21.00 -1.40 7.75
C GLY A 246 19.72 -2.23 7.69
N SER A 247 19.77 -3.51 8.04
CA SER A 247 18.60 -4.39 8.09
C SER A 247 17.61 -3.96 9.17
N LYS A 248 18.10 -3.59 10.37
CA LYS A 248 17.24 -3.06 11.44
C LYS A 248 16.53 -1.77 11.01
N ILE A 249 17.24 -0.85 10.36
CA ILE A 249 16.65 0.39 9.85
C ILE A 249 15.60 0.07 8.77
N ALA A 250 15.91 -0.80 7.81
CA ALA A 250 14.97 -1.24 6.79
C ALA A 250 13.71 -1.85 7.42
N LEU A 251 13.87 -2.73 8.40
CA LEU A 251 12.78 -3.39 9.13
C LEU A 251 11.87 -2.35 9.80
N TRP A 252 12.43 -1.44 10.60
CA TRP A 252 11.65 -0.37 11.25
C TRP A 252 10.99 0.57 10.25
N THR A 253 11.65 0.87 9.13
CA THR A 253 11.09 1.71 8.07
C THR A 253 9.85 1.06 7.43
N THR A 254 9.84 -0.27 7.30
CA THR A 254 8.65 -1.00 6.84
C THR A 254 7.49 -1.01 7.84
N VAL A 255 7.74 -0.77 9.13
CA VAL A 255 6.70 -0.55 10.15
C VAL A 255 6.05 0.82 9.98
N VAL A 256 6.87 1.84 9.77
CA VAL A 256 6.42 3.24 9.68
C VAL A 256 5.62 3.49 8.39
N THR A 257 5.98 2.79 7.32
CA THR A 257 5.37 2.99 5.99
C THR A 257 3.83 2.80 5.99
N PRO A 258 3.26 1.70 6.54
CA PRO A 258 1.82 1.57 6.78
C PRO A 258 1.19 2.73 7.56
N LEU A 259 1.83 3.21 8.63
CA LEU A 259 1.29 4.30 9.46
C LEU A 259 1.06 5.58 8.65
N THR A 260 1.95 5.85 7.70
CA THR A 260 1.84 7.05 6.85
C THR A 260 0.81 6.93 5.72
N LYS A 261 0.44 5.70 5.36
CA LYS A 261 -0.41 5.40 4.21
C LYS A 261 -1.85 5.08 4.57
N TYR A 262 -2.05 4.48 5.73
CA TYR A 262 -3.36 4.01 6.15
C TYR A 262 -4.37 5.16 6.18
N ALA A 263 -3.99 6.31 6.73
CA ALA A 263 -4.83 7.51 6.72
C ALA A 263 -5.17 8.03 5.30
N LEU A 264 -4.23 7.93 4.34
CA LEU A 264 -4.44 8.39 2.95
C LEU A 264 -5.50 7.60 2.23
N LEU A 265 -5.55 6.28 2.45
CA LEU A 265 -6.46 5.36 1.78
C LEU A 265 -7.80 5.22 2.53
N MET A 266 -7.80 5.32 3.86
CA MET A 266 -9.05 5.35 4.63
C MET A 266 -9.82 6.67 4.49
N ASN A 267 -9.14 7.79 4.28
CA ASN A 267 -9.83 9.09 4.17
C ASN A 267 -10.88 9.18 3.04
N PRO A 268 -10.61 8.77 1.77
CA PRO A 268 -11.64 8.77 0.73
C PRO A 268 -12.79 7.83 1.07
N LEU A 269 -12.53 6.63 1.60
CA LEU A 269 -13.57 5.68 2.02
C LEU A 269 -14.46 6.29 3.11
N ALA A 270 -13.85 6.87 4.14
CA ALA A 270 -14.56 7.50 5.23
C ALA A 270 -15.40 8.68 4.74
N ARG A 271 -14.85 9.57 3.90
CA ARG A 271 -15.60 10.70 3.33
C ARG A 271 -16.82 10.25 2.53
N SER A 272 -16.67 9.23 1.69
CA SER A 272 -17.79 8.70 0.92
C SER A 272 -18.91 8.13 1.80
N ILE A 273 -18.57 7.51 2.93
CA ILE A 273 -19.58 7.05 3.90
C ILE A 273 -20.18 8.23 4.70
N GLU A 274 -19.37 9.25 5.01
CA GLU A 274 -19.80 10.49 5.66
C GLU A 274 -20.80 11.28 4.77
N GLU A 275 -20.63 11.26 3.45
CA GLU A 275 -21.52 11.90 2.47
C GLU A 275 -22.88 11.19 2.34
N LEU A 276 -22.93 9.87 2.58
CA LEU A 276 -24.17 9.09 2.62
C LEU A 276 -24.99 9.36 3.88
N GLN A 277 -24.39 9.94 4.93
CA GLN A 277 -25.10 10.25 6.17
C GLN A 277 -25.96 11.52 6.03
N PRO A 278 -27.12 11.60 6.72
CA PRO A 278 -27.91 12.82 6.78
C PRO A 278 -27.05 13.99 7.29
N ALA A 279 -27.20 15.18 6.68
CA ALA A 279 -26.43 16.38 7.01
C ALA A 279 -26.43 16.77 8.50
N ARG A 280 -27.44 16.30 9.25
CA ARG A 280 -27.56 16.50 10.71
C ARG A 280 -26.58 15.64 11.52
N LEU A 281 -26.24 14.43 11.06
CA LEU A 281 -25.26 13.55 11.70
C LEU A 281 -23.82 13.84 11.27
N SER A 282 -23.61 14.21 10.00
CA SER A 282 -22.28 14.52 9.44
C SER A 282 -21.58 15.67 10.17
N ASN A 283 -22.33 16.64 10.71
CA ASN A 283 -21.79 17.76 11.47
C ASN A 283 -21.36 17.42 12.91
N ILE A 284 -21.68 16.23 13.44
CA ILE A 284 -21.34 15.85 14.80
C ILE A 284 -19.91 15.28 14.83
N PHE A 285 -18.99 15.97 15.50
CA PHE A 285 -17.59 15.55 15.62
C PHE A 285 -17.43 14.11 16.15
N TRP A 286 -18.30 13.70 17.08
CA TRP A 286 -18.32 12.34 17.62
C TRP A 286 -18.77 11.28 16.61
N CYS A 287 -19.74 11.57 15.74
CA CYS A 287 -20.15 10.63 14.68
C CYS A 287 -19.00 10.37 13.71
N PHE A 288 -18.23 11.40 13.38
CA PHE A 288 -17.02 11.29 12.57
C PHE A 288 -15.96 10.37 13.22
N ILE A 289 -15.64 10.60 14.49
CA ILE A 289 -14.65 9.77 15.21
C ILE A 289 -15.14 8.32 15.31
N LEU A 290 -16.41 8.11 15.66
CA LEU A 290 -16.98 6.77 15.82
C LEU A 290 -16.98 6.00 14.50
N LEU A 291 -17.38 6.63 13.39
CA LEU A 291 -17.38 6.00 12.07
C LEU A 291 -15.98 5.53 11.68
N ARG A 292 -14.99 6.42 11.77
CA ARG A 292 -13.61 6.12 11.41
C ARG A 292 -12.99 5.07 12.34
N THR A 293 -13.33 5.11 13.62
CA THR A 293 -12.89 4.09 14.58
C THR A 293 -13.52 2.73 14.27
N ALA A 294 -14.80 2.69 13.89
CA ALA A 294 -15.48 1.46 13.47
C ALA A 294 -14.86 0.86 12.19
N LEU A 295 -14.45 1.69 11.22
CA LEU A 295 -13.71 1.24 10.03
C LEU A 295 -12.35 0.62 10.40
N VAL A 296 -11.60 1.22 11.32
CA VAL A 296 -10.34 0.64 11.79
C VAL A 296 -10.56 -0.69 12.51
N VAL A 297 -11.55 -0.76 13.41
CA VAL A 297 -11.86 -1.97 14.18
C VAL A 297 -12.33 -3.12 13.26
N SER A 298 -13.21 -2.84 12.29
CA SER A 298 -13.64 -3.85 11.31
C SER A 298 -12.47 -4.36 10.47
N SER A 299 -11.62 -3.45 9.97
CA SER A 299 -10.43 -3.86 9.21
C SER A 299 -9.43 -4.69 10.04
N LEU A 300 -9.33 -4.43 11.35
CA LEU A 300 -8.50 -5.22 12.26
C LEU A 300 -9.05 -6.63 12.42
N PHE A 301 -10.36 -6.77 12.58
CA PHE A 301 -11.02 -8.07 12.66
C PHE A 301 -10.80 -8.89 11.38
N ASP A 302 -11.03 -8.29 10.22
CA ASP A 302 -10.84 -8.96 8.93
C ASP A 302 -9.37 -9.30 8.66
N ALA A 303 -8.42 -8.46 9.10
CA ALA A 303 -7.00 -8.75 9.01
C ALA A 303 -6.56 -9.95 9.87
N PHE A 304 -7.31 -10.28 10.93
CA PHE A 304 -7.08 -11.51 11.71
C PHE A 304 -7.74 -12.74 11.08
N VAL A 305 -8.87 -12.58 10.41
CA VAL A 305 -9.60 -13.68 9.77
C VAL A 305 -8.95 -14.09 8.43
N ILE A 306 -8.43 -13.12 7.66
CA ILE A 306 -7.91 -13.33 6.31
C ILE A 306 -6.38 -13.20 6.32
N PRO A 307 -5.63 -14.31 6.14
CA PRO A 307 -4.16 -14.26 6.07
C PRO A 307 -3.71 -13.73 4.69
N PHE A 308 -3.50 -12.41 4.58
CA PHE A 308 -3.11 -11.74 3.33
C PHE A 308 -1.67 -11.99 2.86
N PHE A 309 -0.76 -12.34 3.77
CA PHE A 309 0.57 -12.81 3.43
C PHE A 309 0.70 -14.21 3.96
N GLY A 310 1.05 -15.14 3.07
CA GLY A 310 1.10 -16.57 3.33
C GLY A 310 1.53 -16.88 4.75
N LYS A 311 0.72 -17.70 5.42
CA LYS A 311 1.04 -18.28 6.73
C LYS A 311 2.54 -18.59 6.75
N PRO A 312 3.31 -18.21 7.79
CA PRO A 312 4.53 -18.95 8.04
C PRO A 312 4.07 -20.42 8.07
N CYS A 313 4.53 -21.22 7.10
CA CYS A 313 4.33 -22.66 7.17
C CYS A 313 4.75 -23.06 8.58
N ASN A 314 3.80 -23.56 9.37
CA ASN A 314 4.15 -24.37 10.52
C ASN A 314 5.06 -25.46 9.96
N ALA A 315 6.35 -25.35 10.25
CA ALA A 315 7.25 -26.48 10.18
C ALA A 315 6.64 -27.54 11.10
N GLY A 316 6.11 -28.59 10.47
CA GLY A 316 5.26 -29.58 11.11
C GLY A 316 4.84 -30.68 10.14
N CYS A 317 5.75 -31.07 9.24
CA CYS A 317 5.90 -32.39 8.64
C CYS A 317 7.37 -32.54 8.26
#